data_AF-A0AA88W4N9-F1
#
_entry.id   AF-A0AA88W4N9-F1
#
_cell.length_a   1.000
_cell.length_b   1.000
_cell.length_c   1.000
_cell.angle_alpha   90.00
_cell.angle_beta   90.00
_cell.angle_gamma   90.00
#
_symmetry.space_group_name_H-M   'P 1'
#
loop_
_entity.id
_entity.type
_entity.pdbx_description
1 polymer ?
#
loop_
_entity_poly.entity_id
_entity_poly.type
_entity_poly.pdbx_seq_one_letter_code
_entity_poly.pdbx_strand_id
1 'polypeptide(L)'
;NSSNMEARRKLRLLTLVSSLLLVLIIASSANPSSSSSLRASGGSSRGGEKVTLALYYETLCPYCSNCIVNYLPKIFDGELIDIVDLKLVPYGNAKIGNNYSITCQGHSVPPFRTSEVQIWRNRTKAFSILSNQQSRRRILETLNSLSLMVSSFTPAAAAAAAAALLTDSSEKVSVGLYYESLCPYSANFIVNYLVKIFYNGLIDYLDLSLVPWGNAKLIDNTTFQCQHGPAECLLNTIEACAIGVWPDVNEHFPFIYCVETLVYEQKHPEWETCFEKLNLDPTPVTECYSSGYGNELELKYAAETNALQPRHTYVPWVVVNGEPLYDDYENFVSYVCKAYTGTKVPEACGDLSHSSVRKESSNSIHAVCYSEDSEETTKSTLSRIRSAVASWVHQVNTIASM
;
A
#
# COMPACT_ATOMS: atom_id res chain seq x y z
N ASN A 1 52.73 37.24 22.50
CA ASN A 1 53.51 36.00 22.22
C ASN A 1 53.16 35.46 20.82
N SER A 2 53.41 36.24 19.76
CA SER A 2 52.83 35.97 18.42
C SER A 2 53.58 34.88 17.63
N SER A 3 54.90 34.81 17.75
CA SER A 3 55.75 33.80 17.09
C SER A 3 55.39 32.35 17.46
N ASN A 4 54.80 32.13 18.64
CA ASN A 4 54.44 30.79 19.12
C ASN A 4 53.13 30.27 18.49
N MET A 5 52.24 31.13 17.97
CA MET A 5 51.04 30.69 17.24
C MET A 5 51.34 30.31 15.78
N GLU A 6 52.21 31.07 15.13
CA GLU A 6 52.70 30.81 13.76
C GLU A 6 53.35 29.41 13.66
N ALA A 7 54.22 29.07 14.63
CA ALA A 7 54.88 27.77 14.70
C ALA A 7 53.88 26.61 14.92
N ARG A 8 52.87 26.79 15.77
CA ARG A 8 51.84 25.76 16.04
C ARG A 8 50.91 25.51 14.86
N ARG A 9 50.64 26.52 14.02
CA ARG A 9 49.90 26.33 12.76
C ARG A 9 50.72 25.56 11.72
N LYS A 10 52.00 25.87 11.56
CA LYS A 10 52.90 25.16 10.62
C LYS A 10 53.12 23.70 11.02
N LEU A 11 53.25 23.40 12.31
CA LEU A 11 53.40 22.02 12.79
C LEU A 11 52.15 21.16 12.53
N ARG A 12 50.93 21.70 12.75
CA ARG A 12 49.67 20.99 12.44
C ARG A 12 49.48 20.72 10.96
N LEU A 13 49.95 21.62 10.09
CA LEU A 13 49.87 21.43 8.64
C LEU A 13 50.82 20.33 8.16
N LEU A 14 52.06 20.26 8.68
CA LEU A 14 52.98 19.16 8.38
C LEU A 14 52.45 17.78 8.81
N THR A 15 51.80 17.68 9.97
CA THR A 15 51.22 16.40 10.42
C THR A 15 50.07 15.92 9.51
N LEU A 16 49.25 16.84 8.98
CA LEU A 16 48.16 16.50 8.05
C LEU A 16 48.67 16.02 6.68
N VAL A 17 49.73 16.65 6.15
CA VAL A 17 50.32 16.26 4.86
C VAL A 17 51.04 14.90 4.97
N SER A 18 51.69 14.62 6.09
CA SER A 18 52.36 13.33 6.34
C SER A 18 51.37 12.15 6.37
N SER A 19 50.25 12.30 7.07
CA SER A 19 49.21 11.25 7.13
C SER A 19 48.55 10.97 5.78
N LEU A 20 48.44 11.97 4.90
CA LEU A 20 47.81 11.81 3.59
C LEU A 20 48.71 11.05 2.58
N LEU A 21 50.04 11.18 2.69
CA LEU A 21 50.97 10.41 1.85
C LEU A 21 51.01 8.92 2.22
N LEU A 22 50.83 8.56 3.49
CA LEU A 22 50.95 7.17 3.94
C LEU A 22 49.81 6.28 3.41
N VAL A 23 48.61 6.84 3.23
CA VAL A 23 47.43 6.12 2.69
C VAL A 23 47.58 5.83 1.19
N LEU A 24 48.28 6.68 0.43
CA LEU A 24 48.46 6.51 -1.02
C LEU A 24 49.50 5.45 -1.40
N ILE A 25 50.34 5.00 -0.47
CA ILE A 25 51.41 4.02 -0.75
C ILE A 25 50.92 2.56 -0.64
N ILE A 26 49.81 2.30 0.06
CA ILE A 26 49.28 0.94 0.25
C ILE A 26 48.53 0.42 -1.00
N ALA A 27 48.17 1.30 -1.94
CA ALA A 27 47.39 0.97 -3.14
C ALA A 27 48.22 0.44 -4.34
N SER A 28 49.52 0.16 -4.21
CA SER A 28 50.40 -0.13 -5.36
C SER A 28 51.46 -1.24 -5.16
N SER A 29 51.09 -2.44 -4.66
CA SER A 29 51.93 -3.64 -4.87
C SER A 29 51.22 -4.99 -4.61
N ALA A 30 50.55 -5.54 -5.62
CA ALA A 30 50.25 -6.97 -5.72
C ALA A 30 49.92 -7.39 -7.17
N ASN A 31 50.92 -7.81 -7.93
CA ASN A 31 50.75 -8.62 -9.14
C ASN A 31 50.81 -10.11 -8.71
N PRO A 32 50.15 -11.05 -9.41
CA PRO A 32 50.89 -11.74 -10.45
C PRO A 32 50.10 -12.15 -11.69
N SER A 33 50.82 -12.25 -12.80
CA SER A 33 50.35 -12.84 -14.06
C SER A 33 50.56 -14.36 -14.10
N SER A 34 49.59 -15.10 -14.66
CA SER A 34 49.75 -16.11 -15.73
C SER A 34 48.72 -17.25 -15.69
N SER A 35 47.93 -17.39 -16.76
CA SER A 35 47.72 -18.67 -17.48
C SER A 35 46.81 -18.50 -18.71
N SER A 36 47.37 -18.88 -19.87
CA SER A 36 46.70 -19.38 -21.08
C SER A 36 45.31 -18.84 -21.51
N SER A 37 45.32 -18.07 -22.61
CA SER A 37 44.16 -18.02 -23.51
C SER A 37 44.13 -19.28 -24.39
N LEU A 38 42.95 -19.90 -24.51
CA LEU A 38 42.63 -20.85 -25.59
C LEU A 38 41.25 -20.47 -26.14
N ARG A 39 41.15 -20.34 -27.46
CA ARG A 39 40.02 -19.72 -28.15
C ARG A 39 39.20 -20.79 -28.88
N ALA A 40 37.87 -20.62 -28.83
CA ALA A 40 36.87 -21.21 -29.70
C ALA A 40 36.64 -22.74 -29.67
N SER A 41 35.44 -23.13 -29.22
CA SER A 41 34.45 -23.76 -30.11
C SER A 41 33.04 -23.45 -29.60
N GLY A 42 32.08 -23.36 -30.52
CA GLY A 42 30.72 -22.92 -30.20
C GLY A 42 29.81 -24.03 -29.69
N GLY A 43 28.60 -23.65 -29.26
CA GLY A 43 27.47 -24.55 -29.06
C GLY A 43 27.37 -25.20 -27.68
N SER A 44 26.78 -24.47 -26.72
CA SER A 44 25.57 -24.93 -26.03
C SER A 44 25.09 -23.88 -25.03
N SER A 45 23.80 -23.52 -25.10
CA SER A 45 23.13 -22.74 -24.08
C SER A 45 22.94 -23.59 -22.82
N ARG A 46 23.92 -23.59 -21.91
CA ARG A 46 23.69 -23.99 -20.52
C ARG A 46 22.89 -22.89 -19.82
N GLY A 47 21.57 -22.94 -19.97
CA GLY A 47 20.68 -22.33 -18.98
C GLY A 47 21.03 -22.93 -17.62
N GLY A 48 21.22 -22.08 -16.62
CA GLY A 48 21.49 -22.52 -15.25
C GLY A 48 20.37 -23.43 -14.75
N GLU A 49 20.73 -24.42 -13.93
CA GLU A 49 19.74 -25.25 -13.26
C GLU A 49 18.92 -24.36 -12.32
N LYS A 50 17.61 -24.25 -12.58
CA LYS A 50 16.70 -23.42 -11.79
C LYS A 50 16.52 -24.03 -10.40
N VAL A 51 16.49 -23.18 -9.38
CA VAL A 51 16.20 -23.56 -7.99
C VAL A 51 14.71 -23.89 -7.89
N THR A 52 14.35 -25.15 -7.58
CA THR A 52 12.95 -25.52 -7.37
C THR A 52 12.41 -24.91 -6.07
N LEU A 53 11.37 -24.07 -6.18
CA LEU A 53 10.57 -23.60 -5.04
C LEU A 53 9.21 -24.31 -5.08
N ALA A 54 8.97 -25.22 -4.14
CA ALA A 54 7.72 -25.95 -4.06
C ALA A 54 6.85 -25.49 -2.88
N LEU A 55 5.72 -24.84 -3.17
CA LEU A 55 4.74 -24.42 -2.16
C LEU A 55 3.60 -25.44 -2.08
N TYR A 56 3.52 -26.14 -0.94
CA TYR A 56 2.42 -27.04 -0.61
C TYR A 56 1.38 -26.26 0.20
N TYR A 57 0.15 -26.21 -0.27
CA TYR A 57 -0.87 -25.32 0.27
C TYR A 57 -2.27 -25.93 0.26
N GLU A 58 -3.19 -25.27 0.97
CA GLU A 58 -4.61 -25.63 1.04
C GLU A 58 -5.44 -24.42 0.60
N THR A 59 -6.38 -24.64 -0.34
CA THR A 59 -7.12 -23.57 -1.02
C THR A 59 -7.98 -22.69 -0.08
N LEU A 60 -8.32 -23.20 1.10
CA LEU A 60 -9.10 -22.49 2.13
C LEU A 60 -8.29 -22.23 3.42
N CYS A 61 -6.96 -22.40 3.41
CA CYS A 61 -6.13 -22.07 4.57
C CYS A 61 -5.74 -20.59 4.54
N PRO A 62 -6.04 -19.80 5.59
CA PRO A 62 -5.79 -18.35 5.60
C PRO A 62 -4.30 -18.01 5.49
N TYR A 63 -3.42 -18.76 6.17
CA TYR A 63 -1.97 -18.60 6.07
C TYR A 63 -1.43 -18.96 4.68
N CYS A 64 -2.01 -19.96 4.02
CA CYS A 64 -1.68 -20.30 2.64
C CYS A 64 -2.10 -19.18 1.68
N SER A 65 -3.30 -18.63 1.85
CA SER A 65 -3.79 -17.49 1.08
C SER A 65 -2.87 -16.28 1.26
N ASN A 66 -2.57 -15.90 2.50
CA ASN A 66 -1.64 -14.81 2.82
C ASN A 66 -0.26 -15.01 2.17
N CYS A 67 0.32 -16.22 2.29
CA CYS A 67 1.59 -16.56 1.64
C CYS A 67 1.53 -16.39 0.11
N ILE A 68 0.48 -16.89 -0.54
CA ILE A 68 0.29 -16.85 -2.00
C ILE A 68 -0.01 -15.43 -2.51
N VAL A 69 -0.69 -14.60 -1.73
CA VAL A 69 -1.13 -13.26 -2.14
C VAL A 69 -0.11 -12.17 -1.79
N ASN A 70 0.57 -12.24 -0.63
CA ASN A 70 1.38 -11.13 -0.11
C ASN A 70 2.90 -11.38 -0.10
N TYR A 71 3.33 -12.63 -0.29
CA TYR A 71 4.75 -13.01 -0.23
C TYR A 71 5.23 -13.67 -1.52
N LEU A 72 4.43 -14.58 -2.10
CA LEU A 72 4.78 -15.24 -3.35
C LEU A 72 4.91 -14.28 -4.55
N PRO A 73 4.12 -13.18 -4.71
CA PRO A 73 4.30 -12.28 -5.85
C PRO A 73 5.69 -11.63 -5.92
N LYS A 74 6.35 -11.46 -4.77
CA LYS A 74 7.70 -10.89 -4.63
C LYS A 74 8.78 -11.72 -5.34
N ILE A 75 8.47 -12.93 -5.79
CA ILE A 75 9.37 -13.73 -6.64
C ILE A 75 9.37 -13.30 -8.11
N PHE A 76 8.28 -12.66 -8.56
CA PHE A 76 8.13 -12.09 -9.89
C PHE A 76 8.63 -10.64 -9.96
N ASP A 77 8.90 -10.01 -8.81
CA ASP A 77 9.53 -8.71 -8.70
C ASP A 77 11.06 -8.85 -8.89
N GLY A 78 11.53 -8.58 -10.11
CA GLY A 78 12.94 -8.68 -10.50
C GLY A 78 13.32 -10.02 -11.14
N GLU A 79 14.62 -10.32 -11.20
CA GLU A 79 15.19 -11.48 -11.93
C GLU A 79 15.07 -12.82 -11.16
N LEU A 80 14.43 -12.84 -9.98
CA LEU A 80 14.38 -14.03 -9.13
C LEU A 80 13.57 -15.18 -9.77
N ILE A 81 12.52 -14.86 -10.54
CA ILE A 81 11.75 -15.84 -11.31
C ILE A 81 12.56 -16.51 -12.43
N ASP A 82 13.58 -15.84 -12.98
CA ASP A 82 14.41 -16.42 -14.04
C ASP A 82 15.29 -17.56 -13.53
N ILE A 83 15.67 -17.53 -12.26
CA ILE A 83 16.45 -18.59 -11.59
C ILE A 83 15.61 -19.58 -10.77
N VAL A 84 14.30 -19.41 -10.67
CA VAL A 84 13.41 -20.31 -9.92
C VAL A 84 12.50 -21.15 -10.82
N ASP A 85 12.29 -22.41 -10.42
CA ASP A 85 11.24 -23.31 -10.91
C ASP A 85 10.14 -23.42 -9.86
N LEU A 86 9.08 -22.63 -10.02
CA LEU A 86 7.99 -22.51 -9.04
C LEU A 86 6.94 -23.61 -9.24
N LYS A 87 6.79 -24.47 -8.23
CA LYS A 87 5.82 -25.55 -8.20
C LYS A 87 4.76 -25.30 -7.12
N LEU A 88 3.52 -25.06 -7.53
CA LEU A 88 2.37 -24.94 -6.63
C LEU A 88 1.66 -26.29 -6.48
N VAL A 89 1.50 -26.76 -5.24
CA VAL A 89 0.88 -28.05 -4.93
C VAL A 89 -0.30 -27.84 -3.98
N PRO A 90 -1.56 -27.88 -4.46
CA PRO A 90 -2.77 -27.72 -3.63
C PRO A 90 -3.08 -29.02 -2.85
N TYR A 91 -2.08 -29.49 -2.09
CA TYR A 91 -2.10 -30.71 -1.30
C TYR A 91 -1.20 -30.52 -0.08
N GLY A 92 -1.56 -29.56 0.78
CA GLY A 92 -0.92 -29.32 2.08
C GLY A 92 -1.23 -30.44 3.08
N ASN A 93 -2.06 -30.18 4.09
CA ASN A 93 -2.37 -31.16 5.14
C ASN A 93 -3.40 -32.25 4.76
N ALA A 94 -3.64 -32.47 3.45
CA ALA A 94 -4.59 -33.45 2.95
C ALA A 94 -4.06 -34.89 3.10
N LYS A 95 -4.96 -35.83 3.45
CA LYS A 95 -4.62 -37.24 3.71
C LYS A 95 -5.33 -38.15 2.71
N ILE A 96 -4.65 -39.19 2.24
CA ILE A 96 -5.25 -40.24 1.42
C ILE A 96 -5.69 -41.38 2.34
N GLY A 97 -6.99 -41.68 2.35
CA GLY A 97 -7.56 -42.86 3.02
C GLY A 97 -7.39 -44.14 2.20
N ASN A 98 -7.59 -45.29 2.83
CA ASN A 98 -7.34 -46.62 2.24
C ASN A 98 -8.12 -46.91 0.94
N ASN A 99 -9.21 -46.17 0.67
CA ASN A 99 -10.02 -46.27 -0.55
C ASN A 99 -9.67 -45.18 -1.59
N TYR A 100 -8.46 -44.60 -1.54
CA TYR A 100 -8.02 -43.45 -2.34
C TYR A 100 -8.83 -42.16 -2.13
N SER A 101 -9.67 -42.10 -1.10
CA SER A 101 -10.42 -40.89 -0.71
C SER A 101 -9.49 -39.83 -0.13
N ILE A 102 -9.49 -38.62 -0.69
CA ILE A 102 -8.74 -37.50 -0.14
C ILE A 102 -9.58 -36.82 0.95
N THR A 103 -9.03 -36.72 2.16
CA THR A 103 -9.60 -35.98 3.28
C THR A 103 -8.75 -34.75 3.56
N CYS A 104 -9.29 -33.57 3.27
CA CYS A 104 -8.72 -32.29 3.71
C CYS A 104 -9.11 -32.01 5.18
N GLN A 105 -8.34 -31.17 5.88
CA GLN A 105 -8.70 -30.76 7.23
C GLN A 105 -9.87 -29.77 7.18
N GLY A 106 -11.08 -30.26 7.39
CA GLY A 106 -12.29 -29.43 7.43
C GLY A 106 -12.61 -28.98 8.84
N HIS A 107 -12.49 -27.68 9.11
CA HIS A 107 -13.49 -27.03 9.96
C HIS A 107 -14.82 -27.00 9.19
N SER A 108 -15.94 -27.15 9.89
CA SER A 108 -17.26 -27.33 9.28
C SER A 108 -17.78 -26.04 8.63
N VAL A 109 -17.56 -25.91 7.32
CA VAL A 109 -18.15 -24.86 6.46
C VAL A 109 -19.15 -25.52 5.49
N PRO A 110 -20.38 -24.99 5.32
CA PRO A 110 -21.37 -25.58 4.41
C PRO A 110 -20.96 -25.46 2.93
N PRO A 111 -21.47 -26.33 2.03
CA PRO A 111 -20.89 -26.53 0.70
C PRO A 111 -21.25 -25.42 -0.31
N PHE A 112 -20.24 -24.91 -1.01
CA PHE A 112 -20.39 -24.01 -2.15
C PHE A 112 -20.90 -24.71 -3.43
N ARG A 113 -21.60 -23.96 -4.27
CA ARG A 113 -22.33 -24.46 -5.46
C ARG A 113 -21.41 -24.56 -6.69
N THR A 114 -21.57 -25.62 -7.48
CA THR A 114 -20.58 -26.10 -8.47
C THR A 114 -20.45 -25.31 -9.80
N SER A 115 -20.86 -24.05 -9.87
CA SER A 115 -20.90 -23.28 -11.13
C SER A 115 -19.58 -22.61 -11.55
N GLU A 116 -18.59 -22.48 -10.66
CA GLU A 116 -17.46 -21.55 -10.89
C GLU A 116 -16.22 -22.18 -11.53
N VAL A 117 -16.09 -23.51 -11.50
CA VAL A 117 -14.91 -24.25 -12.02
C VAL A 117 -14.74 -24.09 -13.55
N GLN A 118 -15.81 -23.74 -14.27
CA GLN A 118 -15.78 -23.54 -15.73
C GLN A 118 -15.05 -22.25 -16.15
N ILE A 119 -14.99 -21.22 -15.28
CA ILE A 119 -14.53 -19.87 -15.63
C ILE A 119 -12.99 -19.81 -15.69
N TRP A 120 -12.31 -20.53 -14.80
CA TRP A 120 -10.86 -20.49 -14.66
C TRP A 120 -10.12 -21.04 -15.90
N ARG A 121 -10.70 -22.04 -16.58
CA ARG A 121 -10.09 -22.78 -17.69
C ARG A 121 -9.97 -21.98 -19.00
N ASN A 122 -10.65 -20.84 -19.12
CA ASN A 122 -10.66 -19.99 -20.32
C ASN A 122 -9.76 -18.76 -20.24
N ARG A 123 -9.29 -18.35 -19.06
CA ARG A 123 -8.45 -17.13 -18.90
C ARG A 123 -6.98 -17.35 -19.30
N THR A 124 -6.44 -18.55 -19.12
CA THR A 124 -5.01 -18.86 -19.39
C THR A 124 -4.62 -18.95 -20.87
N LYS A 125 -5.57 -18.95 -21.82
CA LYS A 125 -5.27 -18.96 -23.27
C LYS A 125 -5.19 -17.57 -23.92
N ALA A 126 -5.60 -16.50 -23.22
CA ALA A 126 -5.64 -15.15 -23.79
C ALA A 126 -4.33 -14.35 -23.62
N PHE A 127 -3.38 -14.84 -22.82
CA PHE A 127 -2.25 -14.04 -22.32
C PHE A 127 -1.02 -13.97 -23.24
N SER A 128 -1.03 -14.61 -24.42
CA SER A 128 0.15 -14.76 -25.28
C SER A 128 0.18 -13.88 -26.55
N ILE A 129 -0.78 -12.98 -26.76
CA ILE A 129 -0.97 -12.29 -28.07
C ILE A 129 -0.95 -10.74 -27.98
N LEU A 130 -1.05 -10.11 -26.81
CA LEU A 130 -1.24 -8.66 -26.67
C LEU A 130 -0.07 -7.87 -26.05
N SER A 131 1.18 -8.35 -26.22
CA SER A 131 2.39 -7.68 -25.71
C SER A 131 3.11 -6.79 -26.75
N ASN A 132 2.50 -6.48 -27.90
CA ASN A 132 3.15 -5.70 -28.96
C ASN A 132 2.23 -4.62 -29.54
N GLN A 133 2.79 -3.42 -29.70
CA GLN A 133 2.16 -2.15 -30.14
C GLN A 133 1.15 -1.47 -29.19
N GLN A 134 1.66 -0.68 -28.23
CA GLN A 134 1.39 0.77 -28.24
C GLN A 134 2.35 1.57 -27.34
N SER A 135 3.57 1.77 -27.84
CA SER A 135 4.51 2.76 -27.31
C SER A 135 5.20 3.49 -28.46
N ARG A 136 5.18 4.84 -28.39
CA ARG A 136 5.85 5.87 -29.24
C ARG A 136 4.98 6.58 -30.30
N ARG A 137 5.15 7.93 -30.33
CA ARG A 137 4.59 9.01 -31.20
C ARG A 137 3.36 9.70 -30.58
N ARG A 138 3.33 11.02 -30.27
CA ARG A 138 4.28 12.18 -30.39
C ARG A 138 4.03 13.07 -29.13
N ILE A 139 4.99 13.67 -28.40
CA ILE A 139 6.03 14.69 -28.70
C ILE A 139 5.48 16.08 -29.12
N LEU A 140 5.46 16.99 -28.13
CA LEU A 140 5.76 18.45 -28.03
C LEU A 140 5.39 19.52 -29.09
N GLU A 141 5.32 20.76 -28.56
CA GLU A 141 5.22 22.12 -29.17
C GLU A 141 3.82 22.52 -29.72
N THR A 142 3.24 23.71 -29.52
CA THR A 142 3.68 25.12 -29.21
C THR A 142 2.55 25.85 -28.41
N LEU A 143 2.61 27.06 -27.81
CA LEU A 143 3.66 28.03 -27.39
C LEU A 143 3.07 29.04 -26.35
N ASN A 144 3.88 29.99 -25.85
CA ASN A 144 3.54 31.09 -24.92
C ASN A 144 2.75 32.28 -25.54
N SER A 145 1.93 32.96 -24.71
CA SER A 145 1.76 34.43 -24.54
C SER A 145 0.60 34.67 -23.55
N LEU A 146 0.61 35.59 -22.57
CA LEU A 146 1.12 36.97 -22.54
C LEU A 146 1.50 37.37 -21.09
N SER A 147 2.29 38.43 -20.89
CA SER A 147 2.63 38.95 -19.54
C SER A 147 2.67 40.49 -19.52
N LEU A 148 2.72 41.04 -18.30
CA LEU A 148 2.95 42.44 -17.90
C LEU A 148 1.78 43.44 -17.92
N MET A 149 1.34 43.83 -16.72
CA MET A 149 1.54 45.20 -16.23
C MET A 149 2.11 45.14 -14.80
N VAL A 150 3.14 45.95 -14.52
CA VAL A 150 3.80 46.07 -13.20
C VAL A 150 3.72 47.52 -12.75
N SER A 151 3.41 47.74 -11.46
CA SER A 151 3.75 48.90 -10.59
C SER A 151 2.63 49.13 -9.57
N SER A 152 2.85 49.51 -8.31
CA SER A 152 4.09 49.65 -7.55
C SER A 152 3.74 50.01 -6.09
N PHE A 153 3.99 49.13 -5.11
CA PHE A 153 4.03 49.53 -3.69
C PHE A 153 4.96 48.63 -2.88
N THR A 154 5.99 49.23 -2.30
CA THR A 154 6.63 48.74 -1.06
C THR A 154 6.58 49.88 -0.05
N PRO A 155 6.28 49.57 1.21
CA PRO A 155 7.20 50.00 2.26
C PRO A 155 7.59 48.86 3.20
N ALA A 156 8.80 48.91 3.73
CA ALA A 156 9.47 47.85 4.49
C ALA A 156 8.90 47.56 5.90
N ALA A 157 7.63 47.88 6.17
CA ALA A 157 6.98 47.62 7.44
C ALA A 157 6.54 46.15 7.62
N ALA A 158 6.19 45.45 6.53
CA ALA A 158 5.74 44.05 6.59
C ALA A 158 6.85 43.07 7.02
N ALA A 159 8.12 43.38 6.73
CA ALA A 159 9.26 42.53 7.06
C ALA A 159 9.50 42.39 8.58
N ALA A 160 9.10 43.40 9.37
CA ALA A 160 9.23 43.36 10.84
C ALA A 160 8.10 42.55 11.51
N ALA A 161 6.91 42.48 10.90
CA ALA A 161 5.80 41.66 11.40
C ALA A 161 5.99 40.17 11.07
N ALA A 162 6.59 39.85 9.93
CA ALA A 162 6.90 38.47 9.54
C ALA A 162 7.90 37.77 10.47
N ALA A 163 8.75 38.53 11.18
CA ALA A 163 9.72 37.99 12.14
C ALA A 163 9.12 37.64 13.52
N ALA A 164 7.85 37.99 13.78
CA ALA A 164 7.17 37.76 15.06
C ALA A 164 6.17 36.59 15.04
N LEU A 165 6.05 35.88 13.90
CA LEU A 165 5.21 34.68 13.73
C LEU A 165 6.02 33.38 13.60
N LEU A 166 7.30 33.41 13.94
CA LEU A 166 8.10 32.18 14.18
C LEU A 166 7.77 31.59 15.57
N THR A 167 6.49 31.38 15.83
CA THR A 167 6.08 30.24 16.64
C THR A 167 6.41 28.99 15.84
N ASP A 168 7.12 28.04 16.46
CA ASP A 168 7.50 26.75 15.86
C ASP A 168 6.28 25.81 15.77
N SER A 169 5.20 26.30 15.16
CA SER A 169 4.10 25.45 14.69
C SER A 169 4.53 24.84 13.36
N SER A 170 5.43 23.86 13.46
CA SER A 170 5.59 22.88 12.39
C SER A 170 4.20 22.31 12.09
N GLU A 171 3.65 22.67 10.93
CA GLU A 171 2.31 22.24 10.54
C GLU A 171 2.34 20.72 10.36
N LYS A 172 1.55 20.02 11.18
CA LYS A 172 1.44 18.56 11.12
C LYS A 172 0.93 18.15 9.74
N VAL A 173 1.44 17.04 9.21
CA VAL A 173 0.91 16.49 7.96
C VAL A 173 -0.42 15.81 8.25
N SER A 174 -1.48 16.23 7.56
CA SER A 174 -2.79 15.60 7.65
C SER A 174 -2.77 14.27 6.90
N VAL A 175 -3.22 13.20 7.57
CA VAL A 175 -3.37 11.86 7.00
C VAL A 175 -4.77 11.36 7.30
N GLY A 176 -5.57 11.10 6.26
CA GLY A 176 -6.89 10.48 6.38
C GLY A 176 -6.86 9.04 5.90
N LEU A 177 -7.39 8.11 6.70
CA LEU A 177 -7.68 6.74 6.30
C LEU A 177 -9.20 6.52 6.28
N TYR A 178 -9.75 6.27 5.09
CA TYR A 178 -11.14 5.85 4.90
C TYR A 178 -11.17 4.34 4.68
N TYR A 179 -11.93 3.62 5.50
CA TYR A 179 -11.84 2.16 5.60
C TYR A 179 -13.15 1.48 6.01
N GLU A 180 -13.16 0.15 5.90
CA GLU A 180 -14.23 -0.75 6.30
C GLU A 180 -13.66 -1.76 7.31
N SER A 181 -14.33 -1.90 8.46
CA SER A 181 -13.89 -2.79 9.55
C SER A 181 -13.90 -4.29 9.22
N LEU A 182 -14.52 -4.75 8.12
CA LEU A 182 -14.40 -6.13 7.65
C LEU A 182 -13.71 -6.27 6.29
N CYS A 183 -13.22 -5.18 5.70
CA CYS A 183 -12.38 -5.27 4.52
C CYS A 183 -10.99 -5.84 4.90
N PRO A 184 -10.58 -7.01 4.40
CA PRO A 184 -9.31 -7.64 4.81
C PRO A 184 -8.07 -6.81 4.46
N TYR A 185 -8.20 -5.90 3.50
CA TYR A 185 -7.13 -5.00 3.08
C TYR A 185 -7.03 -3.74 3.96
N SER A 186 -8.15 -3.26 4.49
CA SER A 186 -8.20 -2.22 5.52
C SER A 186 -7.57 -2.73 6.82
N ALA A 187 -8.01 -3.90 7.28
CA ALA A 187 -7.42 -4.60 8.42
C ALA A 187 -5.90 -4.79 8.26
N ASN A 188 -5.47 -5.29 7.10
CA ASN A 188 -4.05 -5.45 6.78
C ASN A 188 -3.28 -4.12 6.80
N PHE A 189 -3.85 -3.03 6.25
CA PHE A 189 -3.19 -1.72 6.27
C PHE A 189 -3.05 -1.21 7.71
N ILE A 190 -4.11 -1.27 8.52
CA ILE A 190 -4.07 -0.84 9.92
C ILE A 190 -3.03 -1.63 10.72
N VAL A 191 -3.09 -2.96 10.64
CA VAL A 191 -2.27 -3.88 11.45
C VAL A 191 -0.81 -3.92 11.00
N ASN A 192 -0.52 -3.88 9.69
CA ASN A 192 0.84 -4.09 9.17
C ASN A 192 1.53 -2.84 8.63
N TYR A 193 0.82 -1.73 8.40
CA TYR A 193 1.38 -0.51 7.78
C TYR A 193 1.18 0.72 8.66
N LEU A 194 -0.05 1.04 9.03
CA LEU A 194 -0.38 2.24 9.81
C LEU A 194 0.27 2.20 11.20
N VAL A 195 0.18 1.08 11.93
CA VAL A 195 0.73 0.91 13.29
C VAL A 195 2.19 1.38 13.43
N LYS A 196 2.99 1.30 12.35
CA LYS A 196 4.42 1.68 12.34
C LYS A 196 4.65 3.13 12.77
N ILE A 197 3.71 4.05 12.50
CA ILE A 197 3.86 5.49 12.84
C ILE A 197 3.92 5.75 14.35
N PHE A 198 3.32 4.87 15.15
CA PHE A 198 3.31 4.96 16.61
C PHE A 198 4.62 4.45 17.23
N TYR A 199 5.37 3.60 16.51
CA TYR A 199 6.64 3.03 16.97
C TYR A 199 7.88 3.76 16.45
N ASN A 200 7.79 4.43 15.29
CA ASN A 200 8.91 5.18 14.70
C ASN A 200 8.87 6.70 14.99
N GLY A 201 7.98 7.14 15.88
CA GLY A 201 7.83 8.53 16.29
C GLY A 201 7.25 9.46 15.21
N LEU A 202 6.71 8.93 14.11
CA LEU A 202 6.14 9.76 13.06
C LEU A 202 4.81 10.40 13.50
N ILE A 203 4.02 9.72 14.35
CA ILE A 203 2.71 10.18 14.86
C ILE A 203 2.75 11.59 15.48
N ASP A 204 3.87 11.98 16.12
CA ASP A 204 4.07 13.31 16.71
C ASP A 204 3.98 14.44 15.68
N TYR A 205 4.19 14.13 14.40
CA TYR A 205 4.23 15.06 13.28
C TYR A 205 2.99 14.95 12.37
N LEU A 206 2.01 14.10 12.72
CA LEU A 206 0.79 13.88 11.95
C LEU A 206 -0.46 14.36 12.66
N ASP A 207 -1.44 14.72 11.86
CA ASP A 207 -2.84 14.78 12.26
C ASP A 207 -3.56 13.61 11.55
N LEU A 208 -3.81 12.53 12.28
CA LEU A 208 -4.36 11.28 11.74
C LEU A 208 -5.87 11.23 11.97
N SER A 209 -6.63 11.19 10.89
CA SER A 209 -8.07 10.91 10.90
C SER A 209 -8.34 9.47 10.48
N LEU A 210 -9.21 8.80 11.23
CA LEU A 210 -9.71 7.44 10.96
C LEU A 210 -11.21 7.54 10.67
N VAL A 211 -11.62 7.03 9.51
CA VAL A 211 -13.01 7.14 9.02
C VAL A 211 -13.55 5.73 8.70
N PRO A 212 -14.13 5.03 9.70
CA PRO A 212 -14.73 3.71 9.53
C PRO A 212 -16.10 3.82 8.85
N TRP A 213 -16.12 3.85 7.52
CA TRP A 213 -17.35 3.89 6.73
C TRP A 213 -17.14 3.23 5.36
N GLY A 214 -16.11 3.71 4.63
CA GLY A 214 -15.69 3.15 3.35
C GLY A 214 -16.81 3.10 2.30
N ASN A 215 -17.02 1.94 1.69
CA ASN A 215 -18.02 1.70 0.67
C ASN A 215 -19.45 1.50 1.23
N ALA A 216 -19.69 1.71 2.53
CA ALA A 216 -21.03 1.60 3.11
C ALA A 216 -22.02 2.61 2.48
N LYS A 217 -23.29 2.22 2.44
CA LYS A 217 -24.39 2.94 1.78
C LYS A 217 -25.55 3.20 2.73
N LEU A 218 -26.15 4.37 2.60
CA LEU A 218 -27.44 4.71 3.22
C LEU A 218 -28.57 4.22 2.31
N ILE A 219 -29.34 3.23 2.79
CA ILE A 219 -30.51 2.70 2.05
C ILE A 219 -31.74 3.59 2.30
N ASP A 220 -31.79 4.17 3.49
CA ASP A 220 -32.67 5.26 3.89
C ASP A 220 -31.87 6.16 4.86
N ASN A 221 -32.52 7.16 5.48
CA ASN A 221 -31.85 8.10 6.39
C ASN A 221 -31.35 7.49 7.72
N THR A 222 -31.61 6.20 7.96
CA THR A 222 -31.37 5.50 9.24
C THR A 222 -30.74 4.11 9.10
N THR A 223 -30.82 3.48 7.92
CA THR A 223 -30.35 2.12 7.68
C THR A 223 -29.06 2.11 6.87
N PHE A 224 -27.97 1.61 7.47
CA PHE A 224 -26.68 1.38 6.82
C PHE A 224 -26.65 -0.01 6.16
N GLN A 225 -26.07 -0.07 4.96
CA GLN A 225 -25.73 -1.31 4.25
C GLN A 225 -24.24 -1.31 3.96
N CYS A 226 -23.53 -2.29 4.49
CA CYS A 226 -22.08 -2.44 4.35
C CYS A 226 -21.78 -3.71 3.53
N GLN A 227 -20.67 -3.73 2.78
CA GLN A 227 -20.38 -4.78 1.78
C GLN A 227 -20.25 -6.17 2.40
N HIS A 228 -19.64 -6.24 3.58
CA HIS A 228 -19.40 -7.48 4.31
C HIS A 228 -20.54 -7.80 5.29
N GLY A 229 -21.66 -7.09 5.19
CA GLY A 229 -22.91 -7.37 5.91
C GLY A 229 -23.04 -6.70 7.28
N PRO A 230 -24.04 -7.09 8.11
CA PRO A 230 -24.37 -6.37 9.34
C PRO A 230 -23.26 -6.33 10.39
N ALA A 231 -22.33 -7.29 10.38
CA ALA A 231 -21.19 -7.31 11.30
C ALA A 231 -20.19 -6.18 11.01
N GLU A 232 -20.04 -5.78 9.74
CA GLU A 232 -19.24 -4.62 9.34
C GLU A 232 -19.90 -3.31 9.79
N CYS A 233 -21.21 -3.16 9.57
CA CYS A 233 -21.90 -1.96 10.05
C CYS A 233 -21.82 -1.83 11.58
N LEU A 234 -21.90 -2.95 12.31
CA LEU A 234 -21.68 -2.97 13.76
C LEU A 234 -20.27 -2.51 14.12
N LEU A 235 -19.23 -3.11 13.52
CA LEU A 235 -17.84 -2.81 13.89
C LEU A 235 -17.41 -1.41 13.44
N ASN A 236 -17.86 -0.92 12.28
CA ASN A 236 -17.71 0.48 11.88
C ASN A 236 -18.28 1.41 12.98
N THR A 237 -19.52 1.17 13.42
CA THR A 237 -20.16 1.97 14.47
C THR A 237 -19.43 1.88 15.82
N ILE A 238 -18.89 0.70 16.17
CA ILE A 238 -18.11 0.50 17.41
C ILE A 238 -16.78 1.28 17.36
N GLU A 239 -16.09 1.27 16.23
CA GLU A 239 -14.84 2.01 16.04
C GLU A 239 -15.08 3.52 15.93
N ALA A 240 -16.16 3.94 15.26
CA ALA A 240 -16.66 5.31 15.28
C ALA A 240 -16.94 5.79 16.71
N CYS A 241 -17.59 4.95 17.52
CA CYS A 241 -17.80 5.22 18.94
C CYS A 241 -16.50 5.31 19.73
N ALA A 242 -15.51 4.42 19.49
CA ALA A 242 -14.21 4.50 20.14
C ALA A 242 -13.49 5.83 19.85
N ILE A 243 -13.48 6.28 18.60
CA ILE A 243 -12.94 7.60 18.19
C ILE A 243 -13.73 8.74 18.87
N GLY A 244 -15.06 8.62 18.91
CA GLY A 244 -15.95 9.63 19.47
C GLY A 244 -15.85 9.82 20.99
N VAL A 245 -15.54 8.76 21.75
CA VAL A 245 -15.41 8.81 23.23
C VAL A 245 -13.97 9.00 23.71
N TRP A 246 -12.97 8.60 22.92
CA TRP A 246 -11.56 8.77 23.19
C TRP A 246 -10.91 9.59 22.06
N PRO A 247 -11.05 10.94 22.05
CA PRO A 247 -10.66 11.76 20.91
C PRO A 247 -9.14 11.87 20.68
N ASP A 248 -8.30 11.48 21.64
CA ASP A 248 -6.85 11.33 21.40
C ASP A 248 -6.59 10.04 20.61
N VAL A 249 -5.89 10.16 19.49
CA VAL A 249 -5.52 9.03 18.63
C VAL A 249 -4.68 7.98 19.36
N ASN A 250 -3.92 8.36 20.38
CA ASN A 250 -3.15 7.44 21.21
C ASN A 250 -4.04 6.64 22.19
N GLU A 251 -5.26 7.08 22.45
CA GLU A 251 -6.25 6.39 23.29
C GLU A 251 -7.17 5.48 22.47
N HIS A 252 -7.73 5.94 21.33
CA HIS A 252 -8.62 5.10 20.52
C HIS A 252 -7.90 4.10 19.61
N PHE A 253 -6.73 4.44 19.04
CA PHE A 253 -6.06 3.57 18.07
C PHE A 253 -5.68 2.19 18.62
N PRO A 254 -5.22 2.01 19.87
CA PRO A 254 -4.96 0.68 20.44
C PRO A 254 -6.19 -0.25 20.41
N PHE A 255 -7.39 0.30 20.63
CA PHE A 255 -8.64 -0.46 20.57
C PHE A 255 -8.97 -0.87 19.13
N ILE A 256 -8.95 0.09 18.19
CA ILE A 256 -9.19 -0.16 16.75
C ILE A 256 -8.18 -1.19 16.22
N TYR A 257 -6.89 -1.02 16.51
CA TYR A 257 -5.84 -1.97 16.14
C TYR A 257 -6.10 -3.38 16.68
N CYS A 258 -6.66 -3.51 17.89
CA CYS A 258 -7.02 -4.81 18.45
C CYS A 258 -8.22 -5.44 17.73
N VAL A 259 -9.26 -4.65 17.41
CA VAL A 259 -10.43 -5.12 16.63
C VAL A 259 -9.97 -5.54 15.23
N GLU A 260 -9.23 -4.70 14.53
CA GLU A 260 -8.71 -4.98 13.19
C GLU A 260 -7.69 -6.15 13.15
N THR A 261 -6.96 -6.39 14.25
CA THR A 261 -6.16 -7.62 14.40
C THR A 261 -7.05 -8.85 14.43
N LEU A 262 -8.19 -8.81 15.15
CA LEU A 262 -9.16 -9.90 15.15
C LEU A 262 -9.84 -10.08 13.80
N VAL A 263 -10.10 -8.99 13.06
CA VAL A 263 -10.61 -9.05 11.67
C VAL A 263 -9.60 -9.74 10.76
N TYR A 264 -8.35 -9.30 10.78
CA TYR A 264 -7.25 -9.89 10.01
C TYR A 264 -7.01 -11.38 10.35
N GLU A 265 -7.22 -11.79 11.61
CA GLU A 265 -7.18 -13.19 12.05
C GLU A 265 -8.47 -13.99 11.81
N GLN A 266 -9.52 -13.38 11.24
CA GLN A 266 -10.85 -13.98 11.03
C GLN A 266 -11.60 -14.36 12.32
N LYS A 267 -11.35 -13.61 13.39
CA LYS A 267 -11.92 -13.72 14.74
C LYS A 267 -12.72 -12.47 15.17
N HIS A 268 -13.17 -11.65 14.22
CA HIS A 268 -13.94 -10.43 14.52
C HIS A 268 -15.15 -10.60 15.48
N PRO A 269 -15.82 -11.77 15.62
CA PRO A 269 -16.85 -11.93 16.67
C PRO A 269 -16.32 -11.84 18.11
N GLU A 270 -15.00 -11.92 18.32
CA GLU A 270 -14.32 -11.79 19.61
C GLU A 270 -13.96 -10.33 19.95
N TRP A 271 -14.43 -9.33 19.21
CA TRP A 271 -14.00 -7.92 19.34
C TRP A 271 -14.10 -7.36 20.77
N GLU A 272 -15.12 -7.75 21.55
CA GLU A 272 -15.29 -7.32 22.95
C GLU A 272 -14.10 -7.69 23.85
N THR A 273 -13.35 -8.76 23.50
CA THR A 273 -12.13 -9.14 24.22
C THR A 273 -11.03 -8.06 24.18
N CYS A 274 -11.12 -7.08 23.28
CA CYS A 274 -10.21 -5.94 23.25
C CYS A 274 -10.33 -5.03 24.48
N PHE A 275 -11.50 -4.93 25.13
CA PHE A 275 -11.62 -4.22 26.40
C PHE A 275 -10.78 -4.89 27.49
N GLU A 276 -10.88 -6.21 27.63
CA GLU A 276 -10.09 -6.98 28.62
C GLU A 276 -8.59 -6.95 28.30
N LYS A 277 -8.22 -7.17 27.03
CA LYS A 277 -6.81 -7.20 26.58
C LYS A 277 -6.08 -5.87 26.82
N LEU A 278 -6.79 -4.75 26.73
CA LEU A 278 -6.25 -3.40 26.87
C LEU A 278 -6.54 -2.77 28.23
N ASN A 279 -7.28 -3.46 29.11
CA ASN A 279 -7.77 -2.95 30.40
C ASN A 279 -8.53 -1.62 30.25
N LEU A 280 -9.46 -1.58 29.28
CA LEU A 280 -10.35 -0.46 28.99
C LEU A 280 -11.74 -0.70 29.61
N ASP A 281 -12.38 0.37 30.05
CA ASP A 281 -13.80 0.33 30.45
C ASP A 281 -14.68 0.24 29.19
N PRO A 282 -15.54 -0.79 29.04
CA PRO A 282 -16.46 -0.90 27.91
C PRO A 282 -17.61 0.12 27.95
N THR A 283 -17.88 0.74 29.10
CA THR A 283 -19.08 1.57 29.32
C THR A 283 -19.20 2.72 28.30
N PRO A 284 -18.18 3.55 28.04
CA PRO A 284 -18.32 4.68 27.11
C PRO A 284 -18.67 4.26 25.67
N VAL A 285 -18.01 3.21 25.16
CA VAL A 285 -18.24 2.70 23.79
C VAL A 285 -19.61 2.02 23.69
N THR A 286 -19.99 1.22 24.69
CA THR A 286 -21.28 0.51 24.70
C THR A 286 -22.47 1.46 24.90
N GLU A 287 -22.34 2.52 25.70
CA GLU A 287 -23.34 3.59 25.80
C GLU A 287 -23.44 4.41 24.51
N CYS A 288 -22.32 4.74 23.86
CA CYS A 288 -22.32 5.43 22.57
C CYS A 288 -23.11 4.65 21.50
N TYR A 289 -22.85 3.34 21.37
CA TYR A 289 -23.56 2.49 20.41
C TYR A 289 -25.04 2.30 20.78
N SER A 290 -25.33 1.94 22.04
CA SER A 290 -26.70 1.60 22.48
C SER A 290 -27.64 2.80 22.62
N SER A 291 -27.12 4.01 22.81
CA SER A 291 -27.93 5.25 22.82
C SER A 291 -28.36 5.71 21.42
N GLY A 292 -27.77 5.16 20.37
CA GLY A 292 -27.93 5.63 18.98
C GLY A 292 -26.97 6.75 18.57
N TYR A 293 -26.13 7.25 19.49
CA TYR A 293 -25.11 8.26 19.16
C TYR A 293 -24.08 7.73 18.14
N GLY A 294 -23.78 6.44 18.17
CA GLY A 294 -22.98 5.76 17.13
C GLY A 294 -23.53 5.98 15.71
N ASN A 295 -24.86 5.93 15.52
CA ASN A 295 -25.46 6.19 14.21
C ASN A 295 -25.30 7.66 13.78
N GLU A 296 -25.26 8.61 14.72
CA GLU A 296 -24.96 10.01 14.41
C GLU A 296 -23.49 10.22 14.02
N LEU A 297 -22.57 9.38 14.51
CA LEU A 297 -21.17 9.38 14.10
C LEU A 297 -21.01 8.77 12.70
N GLU A 298 -21.62 7.61 12.46
CA GLU A 298 -21.67 6.98 11.13
C GLU A 298 -22.26 7.91 10.07
N LEU A 299 -23.33 8.65 10.38
CA LEU A 299 -23.89 9.65 9.45
C LEU A 299 -22.93 10.81 9.13
N LYS A 300 -22.05 11.19 10.07
CA LYS A 300 -20.99 12.19 9.83
C LYS A 300 -19.89 11.61 8.95
N TYR A 301 -19.43 10.39 9.23
CA TYR A 301 -18.42 9.71 8.42
C TYR A 301 -18.93 9.36 7.01
N ALA A 302 -20.21 9.04 6.85
CA ALA A 302 -20.88 8.94 5.56
C ALA A 302 -20.84 10.27 4.79
N ALA A 303 -21.17 11.39 5.44
CA ALA A 303 -21.12 12.71 4.81
C ALA A 303 -19.69 13.12 4.41
N GLU A 304 -18.70 12.86 5.27
CA GLU A 304 -17.29 13.13 5.00
C GLU A 304 -16.76 12.28 3.83
N THR A 305 -16.99 10.96 3.87
CA THR A 305 -16.54 10.02 2.84
C THR A 305 -17.18 10.32 1.48
N ASN A 306 -18.44 10.76 1.46
CA ASN A 306 -19.13 11.20 0.24
C ASN A 306 -18.63 12.56 -0.30
N ALA A 307 -18.00 13.39 0.53
CA ALA A 307 -17.45 14.68 0.15
C ALA A 307 -16.04 14.58 -0.50
N LEU A 308 -15.38 13.42 -0.42
CA LEU A 308 -14.07 13.18 -1.03
C LEU A 308 -14.01 13.59 -2.51
N GLN A 309 -12.92 14.28 -2.88
CA GLN A 309 -12.64 14.70 -4.25
C GLN A 309 -11.20 14.30 -4.65
N PRO A 310 -11.02 13.39 -5.62
CA PRO A 310 -12.06 12.55 -6.23
C PRO A 310 -12.71 11.61 -5.20
N ARG A 311 -13.91 11.12 -5.52
CA ARG A 311 -14.55 10.06 -4.74
C ARG A 311 -13.66 8.82 -4.71
N HIS A 312 -13.59 8.17 -3.56
CA HIS A 312 -12.94 6.86 -3.44
C HIS A 312 -13.64 5.83 -4.35
N THR A 313 -12.88 4.88 -4.87
CA THR A 313 -13.39 3.76 -5.70
C THR A 313 -13.16 2.40 -5.05
N TYR A 314 -12.48 2.39 -3.92
CA TYR A 314 -12.16 1.22 -3.10
C TYR A 314 -11.72 1.68 -1.71
N VAL A 315 -11.55 0.73 -0.78
CA VAL A 315 -10.84 0.91 0.49
C VAL A 315 -9.75 -0.16 0.70
N PRO A 316 -8.69 0.11 1.49
CA PRO A 316 -8.38 1.36 2.19
C PRO A 316 -8.09 2.52 1.24
N TRP A 317 -8.62 3.70 1.53
CA TRP A 317 -8.36 4.91 0.78
C TRP A 317 -7.59 5.90 1.65
N VAL A 318 -6.31 6.11 1.31
CA VAL A 318 -5.38 6.95 2.09
C VAL A 318 -5.18 8.28 1.40
N VAL A 319 -5.31 9.36 2.18
CA VAL A 319 -5.20 10.74 1.75
C VAL A 319 -4.11 11.44 2.57
N VAL A 320 -3.20 12.17 1.93
CA VAL A 320 -2.14 12.96 2.59
C VAL A 320 -2.26 14.41 2.15
N ASN A 321 -2.49 15.33 3.10
CA ASN A 321 -2.79 16.75 2.83
C ASN A 321 -3.86 16.98 1.75
N GLY A 322 -4.92 16.16 1.75
CA GLY A 322 -6.01 16.22 0.77
C GLY A 322 -5.76 15.46 -0.55
N GLU A 323 -4.54 15.02 -0.82
CA GLU A 323 -4.20 14.27 -2.03
C GLU A 323 -4.29 12.74 -1.80
N PRO A 324 -5.13 11.99 -2.55
CA PRO A 324 -5.21 10.53 -2.43
C PRO A 324 -3.97 9.85 -3.02
N LEU A 325 -3.52 8.77 -2.37
CA LEU A 325 -2.31 8.03 -2.76
C LEU A 325 -2.54 6.98 -3.87
N TYR A 326 -3.79 6.69 -4.20
CA TYR A 326 -4.20 5.66 -5.16
C TYR A 326 -3.49 4.32 -4.91
N ASP A 327 -2.80 3.78 -5.92
CA ASP A 327 -2.13 2.47 -5.87
C ASP A 327 -0.89 2.43 -4.96
N ASP A 328 -0.48 3.58 -4.40
CA ASP A 328 0.75 3.74 -3.62
C ASP A 328 0.46 3.96 -2.11
N TYR A 329 -0.77 3.63 -1.67
CA TYR A 329 -1.25 3.87 -0.30
C TYR A 329 -0.37 3.21 0.78
N GLU A 330 0.22 2.04 0.48
CA GLU A 330 1.15 1.35 1.38
C GLU A 330 2.42 2.15 1.68
N ASN A 331 2.83 3.03 0.77
CA ASN A 331 4.02 3.89 0.88
C ASN A 331 3.72 5.26 1.52
N PHE A 332 2.57 5.45 2.18
CA PHE A 332 2.14 6.73 2.76
C PHE A 332 3.20 7.45 3.62
N VAL A 333 4.05 6.73 4.36
CA VAL A 333 5.17 7.30 5.13
C VAL A 333 6.11 8.13 4.24
N SER A 334 6.36 7.71 3.00
CA SER A 334 7.18 8.47 2.05
C SER A 334 6.49 9.76 1.59
N TYR A 335 5.18 9.72 1.36
CA TYR A 335 4.39 10.91 1.02
C TYR A 335 4.35 11.90 2.19
N VAL A 336 4.13 11.40 3.40
CA VAL A 336 4.21 12.19 4.64
C VAL A 336 5.56 12.87 4.79
N CYS A 337 6.66 12.12 4.70
CA CYS A 337 8.01 12.66 4.83
C CYS A 337 8.38 13.68 3.74
N LYS A 338 7.77 13.57 2.56
CA LYS A 338 7.90 14.54 1.47
C LYS A 338 7.02 15.78 1.65
N ALA A 339 5.85 15.63 2.28
CA ALA A 339 4.89 16.70 2.54
C ALA A 339 5.25 17.53 3.78
N TYR A 340 5.98 16.95 4.74
CA TYR A 340 6.38 17.60 5.98
C TYR A 340 7.39 18.73 5.74
N THR A 341 7.02 19.96 6.12
CA THR A 341 7.84 21.18 5.94
C THR A 341 8.51 21.67 7.24
N GLY A 342 8.42 20.91 8.32
CA GLY A 342 8.96 21.29 9.63
C GLY A 342 10.48 21.26 9.72
N THR A 343 11.02 22.05 10.66
CA THR A 343 12.47 22.21 10.87
C THR A 343 13.15 20.96 11.46
N LYS A 344 12.44 20.27 12.37
CA LYS A 344 12.87 19.01 12.97
C LYS A 344 12.33 17.85 12.13
N VAL A 345 13.18 17.26 11.29
CA VAL A 345 12.84 16.10 10.45
C VAL A 345 12.61 14.86 11.35
N PRO A 346 11.51 14.10 11.18
CA PRO A 346 11.28 12.85 11.91
C PRO A 346 12.33 11.79 11.58
N GLU A 347 12.71 10.96 12.55
CA GLU A 347 13.69 9.87 12.35
C GLU A 347 13.24 8.90 11.24
N ALA A 348 11.94 8.57 11.22
CA ALA A 348 11.29 7.79 10.16
C ALA A 348 11.48 8.33 8.73
N CYS A 349 11.87 9.60 8.57
CA CYS A 349 12.13 10.23 7.28
C CYS A 349 13.61 10.21 6.85
N GLY A 350 14.54 9.85 7.74
CA GLY A 350 15.99 9.86 7.43
C GLY A 350 16.41 8.82 6.39
N ASP A 351 15.89 7.59 6.52
CA ASP A 351 16.26 6.45 5.67
C ASP A 351 15.71 6.55 4.24
N LEU A 352 14.71 7.41 4.00
CA LEU A 352 14.08 7.59 2.69
C LEU A 352 14.91 8.41 1.69
N SER A 353 16.05 8.94 2.13
CA SER A 353 16.95 9.74 1.29
C SER A 353 17.66 8.96 0.17
N HIS A 354 17.60 7.61 0.20
CA HIS A 354 18.28 6.73 -0.77
C HIS A 354 17.35 5.91 -1.68
N SER A 355 16.04 5.85 -1.39
CA SER A 355 15.08 5.12 -2.24
C SER A 355 14.57 6.01 -3.38
N SER A 356 15.31 6.05 -4.48
CA SER A 356 14.78 6.61 -5.73
C SER A 356 13.51 5.82 -6.12
N VAL A 357 12.35 6.48 -6.07
CA VAL A 357 11.05 5.89 -6.44
C VAL A 357 11.12 5.37 -7.88
N ARG A 358 11.34 4.05 -8.02
CA ARG A 358 11.17 3.37 -9.29
C ARG A 358 9.68 3.24 -9.51
N LYS A 359 9.17 4.02 -10.45
CA LYS A 359 7.81 3.84 -10.99
C LYS A 359 7.80 2.62 -11.92
N GLU A 360 8.03 1.45 -11.34
CA GLU A 360 7.94 0.16 -12.03
C GLU A 360 6.47 -0.25 -12.06
N SER A 361 5.86 -0.17 -13.24
CA SER A 361 4.48 -0.61 -13.47
C SER A 361 4.42 -2.13 -13.52
N SER A 362 4.50 -2.80 -12.37
CA SER A 362 4.02 -4.17 -12.26
C SER A 362 2.49 -4.15 -12.23
N ASN A 363 1.85 -5.08 -12.95
CA ASN A 363 0.40 -5.32 -12.83
C ASN A 363 0.13 -6.10 -11.54
N SER A 364 0.46 -5.49 -10.40
CA SER A 364 -0.03 -5.94 -9.10
C SER A 364 -1.55 -5.85 -9.13
N ILE A 365 -2.25 -6.96 -8.85
CA ILE A 365 -3.69 -6.92 -8.66
C ILE A 365 -3.93 -6.15 -7.38
N HIS A 366 -4.48 -4.94 -7.52
CA HIS A 366 -4.61 -4.04 -6.39
C HIS A 366 -5.46 -4.67 -5.29
N ALA A 367 -4.85 -4.85 -4.13
CA ALA A 367 -5.35 -5.64 -3.01
C ALA A 367 -6.25 -4.74 -2.16
N VAL A 368 -7.49 -4.50 -2.64
CA VAL A 368 -8.44 -3.53 -2.08
C VAL A 368 -9.89 -4.01 -2.21
N CYS A 369 -10.78 -3.49 -1.37
CA CYS A 369 -12.24 -3.73 -1.45
C CYS A 369 -12.88 -2.65 -2.33
N TYR A 370 -13.29 -3.01 -3.55
CA TYR A 370 -13.84 -2.08 -4.53
C TYR A 370 -15.28 -1.65 -4.21
N SER A 371 -15.63 -0.40 -4.51
CA SER A 371 -17.02 0.05 -4.45
C SER A 371 -17.86 -0.68 -5.51
N GLU A 372 -19.10 -1.07 -5.18
CA GLU A 372 -20.00 -1.76 -6.13
C GLU A 372 -20.18 -0.98 -7.44
N ASP A 373 -20.22 0.36 -7.35
CA ASP A 373 -20.38 1.28 -8.47
C ASP A 373 -19.17 1.26 -9.42
N SER A 374 -17.97 1.02 -8.87
CA SER A 374 -16.75 0.81 -9.68
C SER A 374 -16.76 -0.57 -10.35
N GLU A 375 -17.25 -1.63 -9.67
CA GLU A 375 -17.44 -2.93 -10.30
C GLU A 375 -18.43 -2.84 -11.49
N GLU A 376 -19.57 -2.17 -11.34
CA GLU A 376 -20.57 -2.06 -12.42
C GLU A 376 -20.00 -1.31 -13.64
N THR A 377 -19.16 -0.30 -13.42
CA THR A 377 -18.46 0.42 -14.49
C THR A 377 -17.51 -0.51 -15.27
N THR A 378 -16.79 -1.42 -14.60
CA THR A 378 -15.97 -2.42 -15.29
C THR A 378 -16.81 -3.46 -16.05
N LYS A 379 -17.92 -3.93 -15.46
CA LYS A 379 -18.87 -4.89 -16.08
C LYS A 379 -19.52 -4.29 -17.33
N SER A 380 -19.91 -3.01 -17.28
CA SER A 380 -20.44 -2.21 -18.39
C SER A 380 -19.41 -2.04 -19.52
N THR A 381 -18.16 -1.72 -19.19
CA THR A 381 -17.09 -1.60 -20.19
C THR A 381 -16.80 -2.95 -20.87
N LEU A 382 -16.77 -4.04 -20.11
CA LEU A 382 -16.63 -5.41 -20.62
C LEU A 382 -17.79 -5.85 -21.53
N SER A 383 -19.04 -5.46 -21.24
CA SER A 383 -20.18 -5.80 -22.08
C SER A 383 -20.14 -5.06 -23.44
N ARG A 384 -19.70 -3.80 -23.45
CA ARG A 384 -19.46 -3.02 -24.68
C ARG A 384 -18.34 -3.63 -25.52
N ILE A 385 -17.22 -4.05 -24.91
CA ILE A 385 -16.12 -4.73 -25.61
C ILE A 385 -16.58 -6.07 -26.21
N ARG A 386 -17.31 -6.90 -25.45
CA ARG A 386 -17.88 -8.16 -25.97
C ARG A 386 -18.79 -7.92 -27.17
N SER A 387 -19.62 -6.88 -27.12
CA SER A 387 -20.52 -6.51 -28.22
C SER A 387 -19.76 -6.06 -29.47
N ALA A 388 -18.69 -5.26 -29.30
CA ALA A 388 -17.83 -4.85 -30.40
C ALA A 388 -17.08 -6.03 -31.04
N VAL A 389 -16.54 -6.95 -30.23
CA VAL A 389 -15.87 -8.17 -30.72
C VAL A 389 -16.86 -9.09 -31.45
N ALA A 390 -18.07 -9.28 -30.93
CA ALA A 390 -19.11 -10.07 -31.61
C ALA A 390 -19.51 -9.45 -32.96
N SER A 391 -19.66 -8.12 -33.02
CA SER A 391 -19.93 -7.39 -34.27
C SER A 391 -18.79 -7.56 -35.28
N TRP A 392 -17.53 -7.47 -34.84
CA TRP A 392 -16.36 -7.64 -35.69
C TRP A 392 -16.23 -9.07 -36.22
N VAL A 393 -16.42 -10.09 -35.37
CA VAL A 393 -16.43 -11.51 -35.78
C VAL A 393 -17.54 -11.78 -36.80
N HIS A 394 -18.74 -11.21 -36.60
CA HIS A 394 -19.82 -11.34 -37.57
C HIS A 394 -19.44 -10.71 -38.93
N GLN A 395 -18.87 -9.50 -38.91
CA GLN A 395 -18.45 -8.79 -40.12
C GLN A 395 -17.33 -9.52 -40.89
N VAL A 396 -16.34 -10.09 -40.18
CA VAL A 396 -15.28 -10.92 -40.77
C VAL A 396 -15.86 -12.20 -41.39
N ASN A 397 -16.79 -12.88 -40.71
CA ASN A 397 -17.45 -14.08 -41.23
C ASN A 397 -18.32 -13.79 -42.47
N THR A 398 -18.92 -12.61 -42.56
CA THR A 398 -19.69 -12.19 -43.74
C THR A 398 -18.79 -11.83 -44.94
N ILE A 399 -17.60 -11.27 -44.69
CA ILE A 399 -16.60 -11.01 -45.73
C ILE A 399 -15.96 -12.32 -46.22
N ALA A 400 -15.78 -13.32 -45.35
CA ALA A 400 -15.25 -14.64 -45.71
C ALA A 400 -16.25 -15.56 -46.43
N SER A 401 -17.51 -15.13 -46.59
CA SER A 401 -18.58 -15.87 -47.30
C SER A 401 -18.99 -15.22 -48.63
N MET A 402 -18.24 -14.21 -49.10
CA MET A 402 -18.37 -13.57 -50.41
C MET A 402 -17.17 -13.89 -51.29
#